data_AF-A0A8T3S6P3-F1
#
_entry.id   AF-A0A8T3S6P3-F1
#
_cell.length_a   1.000
_cell.length_b   1.000
_cell.length_c   1.000
_cell.angle_alpha   90.00
_cell.angle_beta   90.00
_cell.angle_gamma   90.00
#
_symmetry.space_group_name_H-M   'P 1'
#
loop_
_entity.id
_entity.type
_entity.pdbx_description
1 polymer ?
#
loop_
_entity_poly.entity_id
_entity_poly.type
_entity_poly.pdbx_seq_one_letter_code
_entity_poly.pdbx_strand_id
1 'polypeptide(L)'
;SVLELAASTSGIPAVGFFAQVPHYVNATYPTASIALLTALGRHLGVEVPVGPLATRALERRNMLDAAAANDADTKAHVQRLELLADESRLPEGDELIADIERFLREGGDDEPDDGGGSRLH
;
A
#
# COMPACT_ATOMS: atom_id res chain seq x y z
N SER A 1 20.17 14.82 -9.57
CA SER A 1 20.69 15.04 -8.20
C SER A 1 21.80 16.09 -8.21
N VAL A 2 22.09 16.81 -7.10
CA VAL A 2 23.26 17.75 -7.04
C VAL A 2 24.57 17.02 -7.33
N LEU A 3 24.69 15.77 -6.88
CA LEU A 3 25.89 14.95 -7.08
C LEU A 3 26.08 14.53 -8.55
N GLU A 4 24.98 14.22 -9.23
CA GLU A 4 24.96 13.88 -10.67
C GLU A 4 25.31 15.10 -11.53
N LEU A 5 24.78 16.28 -11.18
CA LEU A 5 25.13 17.53 -11.84
C LEU A 5 26.64 17.84 -11.69
N ALA A 6 27.21 17.63 -10.49
CA ALA A 6 28.63 17.82 -10.24
C ALA A 6 29.52 16.84 -11.01
N ALA A 7 29.12 15.57 -11.10
CA ALA A 7 29.81 14.54 -11.88
C ALA A 7 29.82 14.89 -13.37
N SER A 8 28.66 15.26 -13.93
CA SER A 8 28.53 15.66 -15.33
C SER A 8 29.36 16.91 -15.64
N THR A 9 29.35 17.91 -14.75
CA THR A 9 30.16 19.15 -14.92
C THR A 9 31.66 18.86 -14.89
N SER A 10 32.07 17.76 -14.24
CA SER A 10 33.46 17.30 -14.17
C SER A 10 33.85 16.35 -15.32
N GLY A 11 32.98 16.16 -16.32
CA GLY A 11 33.23 15.26 -17.45
C GLY A 11 33.10 13.76 -17.11
N ILE A 12 32.56 13.42 -15.93
CA ILE A 12 32.35 12.03 -15.52
C ILE A 12 30.93 11.61 -15.96
N PRO A 13 30.79 10.58 -16.80
CA PRO A 13 29.47 10.04 -17.13
C PRO A 13 28.73 9.58 -15.87
N ALA A 14 27.49 10.03 -15.70
CA ALA A 14 26.65 9.71 -14.55
C ALA A 14 25.26 9.25 -14.99
N VAL A 15 24.67 8.34 -14.22
CA VAL A 15 23.30 7.86 -14.40
C VAL A 15 22.63 7.70 -13.04
N GLY A 16 21.38 8.15 -12.91
CA GLY A 16 20.55 7.93 -11.73
C GLY A 16 19.49 6.86 -11.98
N PHE A 17 19.28 5.98 -11.00
CA PHE A 17 18.15 5.04 -10.98
C PHE A 17 17.21 5.40 -9.83
N PHE A 18 15.91 5.35 -10.10
CA PHE A 18 14.87 5.62 -9.11
C PHE A 18 13.82 4.52 -9.19
N ALA A 19 13.31 4.12 -8.03
CA ALA A 19 12.19 3.18 -7.92
C ALA A 19 11.03 3.88 -7.23
N GLN A 20 9.83 3.73 -7.77
CA GLN A 20 8.62 4.22 -7.11
C GLN A 20 8.31 3.35 -5.89
N VAL A 21 8.08 4.01 -4.76
CA VAL A 21 7.60 3.39 -3.52
C VAL A 21 6.21 3.96 -3.24
N PRO A 22 5.19 3.13 -2.99
CA PRO A 22 3.87 3.64 -2.65
C PRO A 22 3.92 4.49 -1.37
N HIS A 23 3.24 5.64 -1.37
CA HIS A 23 3.32 6.62 -0.28
C HIS A 23 2.77 6.11 1.06
N TYR A 24 1.89 5.11 1.03
CA TYR A 24 1.37 4.44 2.24
C TYR A 24 2.41 3.50 2.89
N VAL A 25 3.53 3.21 2.22
CA VAL A 25 4.61 2.42 2.79
C VAL A 25 5.54 3.34 3.59
N ASN A 26 5.44 3.29 4.91
CA ASN A 26 6.26 4.07 5.84
C ASN A 26 7.51 3.32 6.37
N ALA A 27 7.79 2.13 5.83
CA ALA A 27 8.87 1.25 6.27
C ALA A 27 9.78 0.84 5.10
N THR A 28 10.76 -0.03 5.36
CA THR A 28 11.62 -0.58 4.30
C THR A 28 10.78 -1.28 3.24
N TYR A 29 11.14 -1.07 1.96
CA TYR A 29 10.44 -1.64 0.82
C TYR A 29 11.39 -2.45 -0.07
N PRO A 30 11.67 -3.73 0.29
CA PRO A 30 12.70 -4.55 -0.36
C PRO A 30 12.50 -4.71 -1.87
N THR A 31 11.25 -4.66 -2.34
CA THR A 31 10.89 -4.68 -3.76
C THR A 31 11.53 -3.52 -4.54
N ALA A 32 11.60 -2.32 -3.96
CA ALA A 32 12.28 -1.20 -4.60
C ALA A 32 13.79 -1.42 -4.67
N SER A 33 14.40 -1.99 -3.64
CA SER A 33 15.83 -2.34 -3.65
C SER A 33 16.15 -3.37 -4.73
N ILE A 34 15.32 -4.42 -4.87
CA ILE A 34 15.47 -5.41 -5.94
C ILE A 34 15.36 -4.74 -7.30
N ALA A 35 14.34 -3.90 -7.52
CA ALA A 35 14.15 -3.21 -8.80
C ALA A 35 15.37 -2.35 -9.19
N LEU A 36 15.97 -1.64 -8.23
CA LEU A 36 17.17 -0.84 -8.45
C LEU A 36 18.38 -1.72 -8.79
N LEU A 37 18.58 -2.83 -8.06
CA LEU A 37 19.69 -3.77 -8.33
C LEU A 37 19.53 -4.44 -9.70
N THR A 38 18.30 -4.79 -10.10
CA THR A 38 18.01 -5.34 -11.42
C THR A 38 18.28 -4.32 -12.52
N ALA A 39 17.84 -3.07 -12.35
CA ALA A 39 18.10 -1.99 -13.31
C ALA A 39 19.60 -1.72 -13.47
N LEU A 40 20.33 -1.71 -12.35
CA LEU A 40 21.78 -1.56 -12.32
C LEU A 40 22.48 -2.74 -13.03
N GLY A 41 22.12 -3.98 -12.68
CA GLY A 41 22.69 -5.18 -13.31
C GLY A 41 22.47 -5.19 -14.82
N ARG A 42 21.27 -4.83 -15.28
CA ARG A 42 20.97 -4.67 -16.71
C ARG A 42 21.83 -3.61 -17.38
N HIS A 43 22.06 -2.47 -16.72
CA HIS A 43 22.90 -1.40 -17.27
C HIS A 43 24.37 -1.82 -17.38
N LEU A 44 24.87 -2.60 -16.41
CA LEU A 44 26.25 -3.08 -16.37
C LEU A 44 26.47 -4.40 -17.14
N GLY A 45 25.40 -5.06 -17.58
CA GLY A 45 25.49 -6.38 -18.24
C GLY A 45 25.90 -7.51 -17.28
N VAL A 46 25.64 -7.35 -15.98
CA VAL A 46 25.98 -8.34 -14.95
C VAL A 46 24.75 -8.76 -14.16
N GLU A 47 24.77 -10.00 -13.67
CA GLU A 47 23.77 -10.47 -12.73
C GLU A 47 24.14 -10.01 -11.30
N VAL A 48 23.23 -9.30 -10.65
CA VAL A 48 23.42 -8.80 -9.29
C VAL A 48 22.63 -9.69 -8.33
N PRO A 49 23.30 -10.44 -7.43
CA PRO A 49 22.61 -11.32 -6.51
C PRO A 49 21.78 -10.51 -5.50
N VAL A 50 20.49 -10.80 -5.43
CA VAL A 50 19.56 -10.10 -4.51
C VAL A 50 19.51 -10.74 -3.11
N GLY A 51 19.99 -11.97 -2.97
CA GLY A 51 20.12 -12.68 -1.69
C GLY A 51 18.84 -12.64 -0.84
N PRO A 52 18.91 -12.25 0.45
CA PRO A 52 17.76 -12.27 1.36
C PRO A 52 16.70 -11.20 1.04
N LEU A 53 16.96 -10.28 0.11
CA LEU A 53 15.97 -9.28 -0.29
C LEU A 53 14.74 -9.95 -0.91
N ALA A 54 14.92 -11.06 -1.64
CA ALA A 54 13.80 -11.78 -2.24
C ALA A 54 12.82 -12.30 -1.18
N THR A 55 13.34 -12.95 -0.12
CA THR A 55 12.54 -13.42 1.01
C THR A 55 11.85 -12.26 1.73
N ARG A 56 12.60 -11.18 2.03
CA ARG A 56 12.04 -10.00 2.70
C ARG A 56 10.97 -9.29 1.87
N ALA A 57 11.11 -9.28 0.55
CA ALA A 57 10.11 -8.73 -0.36
C ALA A 57 8.82 -9.54 -0.30
N LEU A 58 8.92 -10.87 -0.27
CA LEU A 58 7.78 -11.76 -0.13
C LEU A 58 7.08 -11.59 1.22
N GLU A 59 7.84 -11.58 2.31
CA GLU A 59 7.31 -11.33 3.67
C GLU A 59 6.58 -9.98 3.73
N ARG A 60 7.20 -8.92 3.20
CA ARG A 60 6.59 -7.59 3.19
C ARG A 60 5.32 -7.54 2.34
N ARG A 61 5.32 -8.20 1.18
CA ARG A 61 4.13 -8.29 0.32
C ARG A 61 2.99 -8.99 1.07
N ASN A 62 3.26 -10.16 1.66
CA ASN A 62 2.24 -10.90 2.39
C ASN A 62 1.69 -10.09 3.57
N MET A 63 2.53 -9.34 4.28
CA MET A 63 2.10 -8.44 5.35
C MET A 63 1.21 -7.29 4.84
N LEU A 64 1.54 -6.71 3.67
CA LEU A 64 0.72 -5.68 3.03
C LEU A 64 -0.61 -6.26 2.53
N ASP A 65 -0.59 -7.45 1.93
CA ASP A 65 -1.79 -8.16 1.46
C ASP A 65 -2.71 -8.50 2.65
N ALA A 66 -2.13 -8.93 3.78
CA ALA A 66 -2.87 -9.19 5.01
C ALA A 66 -3.46 -7.92 5.62
N ALA A 67 -2.69 -6.82 5.67
CA ALA A 67 -3.21 -5.53 6.14
C ALA A 67 -4.35 -5.02 5.24
N ALA A 68 -4.21 -5.13 3.92
CA ALA A 68 -5.27 -4.79 2.97
C ALA A 68 -6.46 -5.77 3.01
N ALA A 69 -6.28 -6.98 3.53
CA ALA A 69 -7.36 -7.94 3.76
C ALA A 69 -8.11 -7.64 5.07
N ASN A 70 -7.42 -7.13 6.11
CA ASN A 70 -8.03 -6.65 7.35
C ASN A 70 -8.84 -5.36 7.14
N ASP A 71 -8.61 -4.61 6.07
CA ASP A 71 -9.54 -3.59 5.55
C ASP A 71 -10.79 -4.22 4.87
N ALA A 72 -11.26 -5.35 5.42
CA ALA A 72 -12.43 -6.09 4.96
C ALA A 72 -13.71 -5.25 5.09
N ASP A 73 -13.76 -4.36 6.08
CA ASP A 73 -14.89 -3.48 6.32
C ASP A 73 -15.01 -2.44 5.22
N THR A 74 -13.90 -1.88 4.74
CA THR A 74 -13.92 -0.99 3.56
C THR A 74 -14.32 -1.75 2.30
N LYS A 75 -13.83 -2.98 2.12
CA LYS A 75 -14.25 -3.82 0.99
C LYS A 75 -15.74 -4.17 1.05
N ALA A 76 -16.27 -4.52 2.23
CA ALA A 76 -17.67 -4.83 2.43
C ALA A 76 -18.56 -3.59 2.28
N HIS A 77 -18.09 -2.43 2.71
CA HIS A 77 -18.79 -1.15 2.53
C HIS A 77 -18.86 -0.76 1.05
N VAL A 78 -17.75 -0.85 0.31
CA VAL A 78 -17.71 -0.61 -1.14
C VAL A 78 -18.62 -1.60 -1.88
N GLN A 79 -18.55 -2.90 -1.56
CA GLN A 79 -19.43 -3.90 -2.19
C GLN A 79 -20.92 -3.65 -1.92
N ARG A 80 -21.27 -3.15 -0.72
CA ARG A 80 -22.65 -2.77 -0.39
C ARG A 80 -23.11 -1.59 -1.25
N LEU A 81 -22.25 -0.58 -1.44
CA LEU A 81 -22.56 0.59 -2.27
C LEU A 81 -22.75 0.20 -3.74
N GLU A 82 -21.92 -0.71 -4.26
CA GLU A 82 -22.05 -1.25 -5.62
C GLU A 82 -23.38 -2.00 -5.81
N LEU A 83 -23.78 -2.83 -4.84
CA LEU A 83 -25.07 -3.53 -4.89
C LEU A 83 -26.27 -2.56 -4.89
N LEU A 84 -26.23 -1.52 -4.06
CA LEU A 84 -27.29 -0.50 -4.02
C LEU A 84 -27.35 0.31 -5.32
N ALA A 85 -26.20 0.53 -5.97
CA ALA A 85 -26.11 1.21 -7.26
C ALA A 85 -26.78 0.39 -8.38
N ASP A 86 -26.46 -0.91 -8.45
CA ASP A 86 -27.08 -1.84 -9.40
C ASP A 86 -28.59 -1.92 -9.21
N GLU A 87 -29.06 -1.80 -7.96
CA GLU A 87 -30.48 -1.80 -7.61
C GLU A 87 -31.15 -0.41 -7.72
N SER A 88 -30.44 0.63 -8.18
CA SER A 88 -30.91 2.02 -8.26
C SER A 88 -31.44 2.60 -6.93
N ARG A 89 -30.90 2.11 -5.81
CA ARG A 89 -31.25 2.47 -4.43
C ARG A 89 -30.15 3.29 -3.74
N LEU A 90 -29.27 3.92 -4.51
CA LEU A 90 -28.27 4.83 -3.96
C LEU A 90 -28.93 6.06 -3.34
N PRO A 91 -28.43 6.55 -2.18
CA PRO A 91 -28.82 7.84 -1.64
C PRO A 91 -28.48 8.99 -2.60
N GLU A 92 -29.12 10.14 -2.40
CA GLU A 92 -28.78 11.39 -3.11
C GLU A 92 -27.32 11.80 -2.79
N GLY A 93 -26.68 12.52 -3.71
CA GLY A 93 -25.22 12.75 -3.69
C GLY A 93 -24.67 13.32 -2.38
N ASP A 94 -25.38 14.24 -1.74
CA ASP A 94 -24.96 14.84 -0.46
C ASP A 94 -25.08 13.86 0.72
N GLU A 95 -26.08 12.98 0.71
CA GLU A 95 -26.27 11.93 1.73
C GLU A 95 -25.21 10.83 1.58
N LEU A 96 -24.85 10.48 0.35
CA LEU A 96 -23.81 9.51 0.05
C LEU A 96 -22.43 10.00 0.53
N ILE A 97 -22.11 11.29 0.31
CA ILE A 97 -20.86 11.87 0.79
C ILE A 97 -20.80 11.84 2.33
N ALA A 98 -21.89 12.18 3.02
CA ALA A 98 -21.95 12.15 4.47
C ALA A 98 -21.76 10.72 5.05
N ASP A 99 -22.30 9.69 4.38
CA ASP A 99 -22.14 8.29 4.77
C ASP A 99 -20.69 7.80 4.61
N ILE A 100 -20.06 8.14 3.48
CA ILE A 100 -18.64 7.82 3.22
C ILE A 100 -17.74 8.53 4.25
N GLU A 101 -17.98 9.81 4.55
CA GLU A 101 -17.21 10.54 5.56
C GLU A 101 -17.39 9.96 6.97
N ARG A 102 -18.58 9.45 7.30
CA ARG A 102 -18.83 8.76 8.57
C ARG A 102 -18.05 7.45 8.63
N PHE A 103 -18.14 6.62 7.59
CA PHE A 103 -17.41 5.36 7.49
C PHE A 103 -15.88 5.57 7.65
N LEU A 104 -15.34 6.60 7.00
CA LEU A 104 -13.92 6.97 7.11
C LEU A 104 -13.52 7.51 8.49
N ARG A 105 -14.45 8.14 9.23
CA ARG A 105 -14.21 8.62 10.61
C ARG A 105 -14.23 7.50 11.64
N GLU A 106 -15.08 6.50 11.44
CA GLU A 106 -15.24 5.35 12.34
C GLU A 106 -14.10 4.33 12.16
N GLY A 107 -13.37 4.39 11.05
CA GLY A 107 -12.02 3.89 10.97
C GLY A 107 -11.89 2.37 11.05
N GLY A 108 -12.69 1.60 10.32
CA GLY A 108 -12.39 0.22 9.89
C GLY A 108 -11.87 -0.79 10.94
N ASP A 109 -12.06 -0.53 12.22
CA ASP A 109 -11.64 -1.37 13.35
C ASP A 109 -12.80 -1.36 14.36
N ASP A 110 -13.76 -2.27 14.18
CA ASP A 110 -14.62 -2.72 15.29
C ASP A 110 -14.20 -4.15 15.67
N GLU A 111 -13.30 -4.22 16.66
CA GLU A 111 -13.11 -5.38 17.52
C GLU A 111 -14.47 -5.72 18.18
N PRO A 112 -14.92 -6.99 18.21
CA PRO A 112 -16.23 -7.31 18.77
C PRO A 112 -16.21 -7.09 20.29
N ASP A 113 -16.99 -6.10 20.74
CA ASP A 113 -17.38 -5.93 22.14
C ASP A 113 -18.19 -7.16 22.58
N ASP A 114 -17.49 -8.16 23.13
CA ASP A 114 -18.09 -9.26 23.89
C ASP A 114 -18.67 -8.68 25.18
N GLY A 115 -19.90 -8.17 25.04
CA GLY A 115 -20.71 -7.61 26.11
C GLY A 115 -20.93 -8.61 27.23
N GLY A 116 -20.02 -8.61 28.20
CA GLY A 116 -20.18 -9.19 29.52
C GLY A 116 -21.38 -8.56 30.22
N GLY A 117 -22.51 -9.27 30.19
CA GLY A 117 -23.75 -8.75 30.74
C GLY A 117 -24.85 -9.79 30.94
N SER A 118 -24.59 -10.85 31.71
CA SER A 118 -25.68 -11.61 32.33
C SER A 118 -25.54 -11.60 33.85
N ARG A 119 -26.28 -10.68 34.48
CA ARG A 119 -26.78 -10.86 35.84
C ARG A 119 -27.99 -11.80 35.73
N LEU A 120 -28.10 -12.78 36.63
CA LEU A 120 -29.19 -12.90 37.62
C LEU A 120 -29.21 -14.29 38.29
N HIS A 121 -29.40 -14.24 39.61
CA HIS A 121 -29.84 -15.26 40.57
C HIS A 121 -28.84 -16.33 41.07
#